data_AF-A0A5C6ESH5-F1
#
_entry.id   AF-A0A5C6ESH5-F1
#
_cell.length_a   1.000
_cell.length_b   1.000
_cell.length_c   1.000
_cell.angle_alpha   90.00
_cell.angle_beta   90.00
_cell.angle_gamma   90.00
#
_symmetry.space_group_name_H-M   'P 1'
#
loop_
_entity.id
_entity.type
_entity.pdbx_description
1 polymer ?
#
loop_
_entity_poly.entity_id
_entity_poly.type
_entity_poly.pdbx_seq_one_letter_code
_entity_poly.pdbx_strand_id
1 'polypeptide(L)'
;MVSTMHLVPSLCLTDSMQFADSMILAQGANWLPAWLTPLYVIAIAILIGAAAAILLYGLLSLLSFIPVLGRLADSPKRAIIASLVIGGLFSGVLCSQYVPNSGEDDFAYALILPLTTIGMLFGFGIIYGMWHRTRSEWFEILGEGVVPYLLGVAGLFVVIGLASAPLVTEPMAFFDSIPAVNLVGDGVEELTVVVPGVGDADPDTSPFHQASIEYSLRNMSVLQIRSDKTVLIADSADTSAFSKVPHRVNADEEQFFRSENRDVPPIPGDPSRLHIQNREINPATVVFSITSTPPIPEAKSIVAIAFSFLLSITAIMTFRQAAPRVWALALSTAKNEMAQPLYLLLMTLGIVGVVFFGFYPFNTLGDDIRLLKDSGVTLIMVLGMLQAVWSAGTTVSDEIEGRTALTVLSKPVSRRSFILGKYAGIMLSVLVLFAIIGAVLLIVISYKPIYDARETSRAATVWQNGFEEIITTIPILGLYFMETMAIGAIAVALATRLPLLANFITCFVVYVIGNLTSPLVASTKGNNELVGFVGKLIAVVVPNLNIFNVQAAVDAGNAIPLIYLAGAFNYLVCFAIAIWMLAMLLFEDRDLA
;
A
#
# COMPACT_ATOMS: atom_id res chain seq x y z
N MET A 1 16.21 -81.74 -22.97
CA MET A 1 15.32 -80.86 -23.76
C MET A 1 14.39 -80.18 -22.74
N VAL A 2 14.78 -79.10 -22.05
CA VAL A 2 14.90 -77.68 -22.48
C VAL A 2 13.60 -77.06 -23.02
N SER A 3 13.04 -76.15 -22.21
CA SER A 3 12.21 -74.95 -22.45
C SER A 3 10.85 -74.97 -23.16
N THR A 4 9.84 -74.38 -22.47
CA THR A 4 8.92 -73.27 -22.85
C THR A 4 7.88 -73.18 -21.70
N MET A 5 7.82 -72.19 -20.79
CA MET A 5 7.71 -70.72 -20.85
C MET A 5 6.48 -70.22 -21.64
N HIS A 6 5.40 -69.86 -20.91
CA HIS A 6 4.51 -68.77 -21.27
C HIS A 6 4.19 -67.95 -20.01
N LEU A 7 4.69 -66.71 -20.03
CA LEU A 7 4.51 -65.66 -19.04
C LEU A 7 3.12 -65.04 -19.16
N VAL A 8 2.48 -64.84 -18.00
CA VAL A 8 1.38 -63.90 -17.78
C VAL A 8 1.93 -62.46 -17.86
N PRO A 9 1.23 -61.50 -18.50
CA PRO A 9 1.77 -60.15 -18.66
C PRO A 9 1.71 -59.39 -17.33
N SER A 10 2.89 -58.92 -16.90
CA SER A 10 3.06 -57.95 -15.83
C SER A 10 2.76 -56.54 -16.35
N LEU A 11 1.52 -56.09 -16.18
CA LEU A 11 1.07 -54.70 -16.33
C LEU A 11 0.26 -54.42 -15.07
N CYS A 12 0.72 -53.58 -14.13
CA CYS A 12 -0.20 -52.87 -13.20
C CYS A 12 0.38 -51.90 -12.15
N LEU A 13 1.65 -51.50 -12.13
CA LEU A 13 2.11 -50.55 -11.07
C LEU A 13 2.89 -49.33 -11.55
N THR A 14 3.58 -49.39 -12.70
CA THR A 14 4.36 -48.25 -13.21
C THR A 14 3.52 -47.27 -14.04
N ASP A 15 2.55 -47.75 -14.81
CA ASP A 15 1.72 -46.90 -15.67
C ASP A 15 0.70 -46.08 -14.86
N SER A 16 0.19 -46.59 -13.74
CA SER A 16 -0.73 -45.86 -12.86
C SER A 16 -0.05 -44.67 -12.16
N MET A 17 1.25 -44.78 -11.85
CA MET A 17 2.02 -43.66 -11.27
C MET A 17 2.34 -42.59 -12.32
N GLN A 18 2.71 -42.98 -13.56
CA GLN A 18 2.91 -42.01 -14.64
C GLN A 18 1.62 -41.31 -15.08
N PHE A 19 0.48 -42.02 -15.11
CA PHE A 19 -0.81 -41.39 -15.36
C PHE A 19 -1.21 -40.44 -14.23
N ALA A 20 -0.99 -40.81 -12.95
CA ALA A 20 -1.26 -39.92 -11.82
C ALA A 20 -0.37 -38.66 -11.84
N ASP A 21 0.94 -38.80 -12.11
CA ASP A 21 1.85 -37.66 -12.23
C ASP A 21 1.46 -36.76 -13.42
N SER A 22 1.12 -37.34 -14.57
CA SER A 22 0.66 -36.56 -15.74
C SER A 22 -0.67 -35.85 -15.49
N MET A 23 -1.57 -36.44 -14.70
CA MET A 23 -2.88 -35.89 -14.37
C MET A 23 -2.79 -34.80 -13.29
N ILE A 24 -1.89 -34.95 -12.31
CA ILE A 24 -1.59 -33.93 -11.30
C ILE A 24 -0.88 -32.73 -11.96
N LEU A 25 0.08 -32.97 -12.85
CA LEU A 25 0.74 -31.92 -13.63
C LEU A 25 -0.24 -31.21 -14.57
N ALA A 26 -1.15 -31.95 -15.23
CA ALA A 26 -2.17 -31.37 -16.10
C ALA A 26 -3.24 -30.57 -15.33
N GLN A 27 -3.63 -31.02 -14.14
CA GLN A 27 -4.53 -30.25 -13.27
C GLN A 27 -3.84 -28.99 -12.73
N GLY A 28 -2.57 -29.10 -12.33
CA GLY A 28 -1.75 -27.97 -11.89
C GLY A 28 -1.62 -26.88 -12.94
N ALA A 29 -1.39 -27.24 -14.20
CA ALA A 29 -1.18 -26.30 -15.30
C ALA A 29 -2.31 -25.28 -15.51
N ASN A 30 -3.55 -25.60 -15.11
CA ASN A 30 -4.72 -24.75 -15.35
C ASN A 30 -4.93 -23.65 -14.29
N TRP A 31 -4.46 -23.85 -13.06
CA TRP A 31 -4.68 -22.90 -11.96
C TRP A 31 -3.39 -22.31 -11.39
N LEU A 32 -2.25 -22.97 -11.62
CA LEU A 32 -0.94 -22.52 -11.14
C LEU A 32 -0.54 -21.14 -11.72
N PRO A 33 -0.75 -20.84 -13.03
CA PRO A 33 -0.57 -19.49 -13.56
C PRO A 33 -1.42 -18.44 -12.83
N ALA A 34 -2.69 -18.77 -12.56
CA ALA A 34 -3.62 -17.84 -11.93
C ALA A 34 -3.23 -17.53 -10.47
N TRP A 35 -2.70 -18.51 -9.75
CA TRP A 35 -2.22 -18.34 -8.38
C TRP A 35 -0.90 -17.54 -8.31
N LEU A 36 0.02 -17.79 -9.24
CA LEU A 36 1.37 -17.26 -9.18
C LEU A 36 1.53 -15.88 -9.82
N THR A 37 0.64 -15.50 -10.75
CA THR A 37 0.71 -14.19 -11.43
C THR A 37 0.60 -13.01 -10.45
N PRO A 38 -0.33 -12.99 -9.46
CA PRO A 38 -0.38 -11.94 -8.45
C PRO A 38 0.93 -11.79 -7.66
N LEU A 39 1.55 -12.91 -7.28
CA LEU A 39 2.83 -12.95 -6.57
C LEU A 39 3.98 -12.43 -7.45
N TYR A 40 3.94 -12.73 -8.75
CA TYR A 40 4.88 -12.20 -9.73
C TYR A 40 4.78 -10.67 -9.88
N VAL A 41 3.56 -10.13 -9.92
CA VAL A 41 3.34 -8.67 -9.99
C VAL A 41 3.95 -7.97 -8.76
N ILE A 42 3.74 -8.52 -7.57
CA ILE A 42 4.34 -8.00 -6.33
C ILE A 42 5.87 -8.11 -6.37
N ALA A 43 6.40 -9.23 -6.88
CA ALA A 43 7.85 -9.43 -7.03
C ALA A 43 8.48 -8.38 -7.96
N ILE A 44 7.87 -8.08 -9.11
CA ILE A 44 8.32 -7.02 -10.01
C ILE A 44 8.30 -5.67 -9.28
N ALA A 45 7.22 -5.35 -8.57
CA ALA A 45 7.11 -4.10 -7.83
C ALA A 45 8.23 -3.94 -6.78
N ILE A 46 8.53 -4.99 -6.03
CA ILE A 46 9.63 -5.01 -5.04
C ILE A 46 10.98 -4.85 -5.74
N LEU A 47 11.21 -5.53 -6.87
CA LEU A 47 12.45 -5.39 -7.65
C LEU A 47 12.66 -3.97 -8.18
N ILE A 48 11.60 -3.33 -8.68
CA ILE A 48 11.64 -1.93 -9.13
C ILE A 48 11.92 -1.01 -7.94
N GLY A 49 11.24 -1.20 -6.82
CA GLY A 49 11.49 -0.44 -5.60
C GLY A 49 12.92 -0.61 -5.09
N ALA A 50 13.46 -1.83 -5.12
CA ALA A 50 14.84 -2.12 -4.76
C ALA A 50 15.84 -1.48 -5.74
N ALA A 51 15.60 -1.56 -7.04
CA ALA A 51 16.42 -0.91 -8.05
C ALA A 51 16.40 0.63 -7.88
N ALA A 52 15.24 1.22 -7.62
CA ALA A 52 15.09 2.64 -7.33
C ALA A 52 15.85 3.04 -6.06
N ALA A 53 15.78 2.24 -4.99
CA ALA A 53 16.55 2.48 -3.77
C ALA A 53 18.06 2.39 -4.01
N ILE A 54 18.53 1.36 -4.73
CA ILE A 54 19.94 1.20 -5.09
C ILE A 54 20.42 2.38 -5.95
N LEU A 55 19.63 2.83 -6.92
CA LEU A 55 19.96 3.97 -7.77
C LEU A 55 20.01 5.27 -6.95
N LEU A 56 18.97 5.55 -6.15
CA LEU A 56 18.90 6.74 -5.32
C LEU A 56 20.08 6.81 -4.35
N TYR A 57 20.29 5.77 -3.54
CA TYR A 57 21.36 5.76 -2.55
C TYR A 57 22.75 5.58 -3.18
N GLY A 58 22.86 4.93 -4.33
CA GLY A 58 24.08 4.90 -5.13
C GLY A 58 24.47 6.31 -5.60
N LEU A 59 23.51 7.09 -6.09
CA LEU A 59 23.73 8.48 -6.50
C LEU A 59 24.05 9.39 -5.29
N LEU A 60 23.33 9.26 -4.18
CA LEU A 60 23.62 10.00 -2.95
C LEU A 60 25.00 9.64 -2.37
N SER A 61 25.40 8.37 -2.46
CA SER A 61 26.76 7.91 -2.12
C SER A 61 27.82 8.53 -3.02
N LEU A 62 27.57 8.69 -4.32
CA LEU A 62 28.49 9.41 -5.23
C LEU A 62 28.60 10.90 -4.86
N LEU A 63 27.47 11.54 -4.52
CA LEU A 63 27.46 12.94 -4.06
C LEU A 63 28.21 13.13 -2.73
N SER A 64 28.29 12.08 -1.89
CA SER A 64 29.02 12.12 -0.62
C SER A 64 30.53 12.36 -0.77
N PHE A 65 31.12 12.10 -1.95
CA PHE A 65 32.53 12.38 -2.20
C PHE A 65 32.85 13.87 -2.29
N ILE A 66 31.84 14.72 -2.53
CA ILE A 66 32.01 16.18 -2.54
C ILE A 66 32.12 16.64 -1.08
N PRO A 67 33.25 17.22 -0.62
CA PRO A 67 33.51 17.48 0.80
C PRO A 67 32.47 18.36 1.49
N VAL A 68 31.86 19.30 0.76
CA VAL A 68 30.82 20.21 1.29
C VAL A 68 29.52 19.44 1.58
N LEU A 69 29.14 18.51 0.70
CA LEU A 69 27.92 17.74 0.79
C LEU A 69 28.07 16.56 1.76
N GLY A 70 29.18 15.82 1.65
CA GLY A 70 29.46 14.64 2.48
C GLY A 70 29.69 14.91 3.97
N ARG A 71 30.03 16.17 4.34
CA ARG A 71 30.23 16.62 5.74
C ARG A 71 29.09 17.49 6.26
N LEU A 72 28.05 17.72 5.46
CA LEU A 72 26.92 18.56 5.85
C LEU A 72 26.25 18.05 7.13
N ALA A 73 26.15 16.72 7.26
CA ALA A 73 25.53 16.05 8.40
C ALA A 73 26.45 15.87 9.63
N ASP A 74 27.71 16.30 9.58
CA ASP A 74 28.63 16.22 10.73
C ASP A 74 28.19 17.17 11.86
N SER A 75 27.51 18.25 11.49
CA SER A 75 26.87 19.15 12.45
C SER A 75 25.36 18.90 12.49
N PRO A 76 24.79 18.42 13.61
CA PRO A 76 23.38 18.03 13.66
C PRO A 76 22.44 19.22 13.37
N LYS A 77 22.81 20.44 13.77
CA LYS A 77 22.02 21.65 13.49
C LYS A 77 21.90 21.93 11.99
N ARG A 78 23.01 21.89 11.24
CA ARG A 78 22.96 22.16 9.79
C ARG A 78 22.24 21.04 9.05
N ALA A 79 22.46 19.80 9.46
CA ALA A 79 21.78 18.62 8.91
C ALA A 79 20.26 18.74 9.03
N ILE A 80 19.76 19.05 10.24
CA ILE A 80 18.32 19.19 10.50
C ILE A 80 17.75 20.37 9.72
N ILE A 81 18.40 21.54 9.73
CA ILE A 81 17.91 22.72 8.99
C ILE A 81 17.82 22.42 7.49
N ALA A 82 18.87 21.83 6.90
CA ALA A 82 18.87 21.46 5.49
C ALA A 82 17.79 20.42 5.17
N SER A 83 17.60 19.43 6.04
CA SER A 83 16.59 18.39 5.88
C SER A 83 15.17 18.96 5.95
N LEU A 84 14.93 19.91 6.86
CA LEU A 84 13.65 20.61 6.99
C LEU A 84 13.34 21.51 5.79
N VAL A 85 14.35 22.18 5.22
CA VAL A 85 14.17 23.01 4.02
C VAL A 85 13.83 22.13 2.81
N ILE A 86 14.64 21.09 2.54
CA ILE A 86 14.39 20.18 1.42
C ILE A 86 13.07 19.43 1.63
N GLY A 87 12.83 18.91 2.84
CA GLY A 87 11.60 18.20 3.18
C GLY A 87 10.35 19.08 3.09
N GLY A 88 10.46 20.36 3.47
CA GLY A 88 9.40 21.36 3.30
C GLY A 88 9.07 21.63 1.83
N LEU A 89 10.08 21.71 0.97
CA LEU A 89 9.89 21.85 -0.48
C LEU A 89 9.18 20.63 -1.07
N PHE A 90 9.66 19.41 -0.77
CA PHE A 90 9.00 18.17 -1.22
C PHE A 90 7.55 18.09 -0.71
N SER A 91 7.32 18.42 0.56
CA SER A 91 5.99 18.44 1.16
C SER A 91 5.07 19.42 0.45
N GLY A 92 5.55 20.64 0.13
CA GLY A 92 4.79 21.64 -0.60
C GLY A 92 4.41 21.17 -2.01
N VAL A 93 5.35 20.55 -2.72
CA VAL A 93 5.10 19.97 -4.06
C VAL A 93 4.05 18.86 -3.98
N LEU A 94 4.22 17.89 -3.08
CA LEU A 94 3.27 16.80 -2.90
C LEU A 94 1.87 17.31 -2.52
N CYS A 95 1.77 18.24 -1.57
CA CYS A 95 0.50 18.83 -1.19
C CYS A 95 -0.15 19.58 -2.36
N SER A 96 0.61 20.35 -3.13
CA SER A 96 0.08 21.08 -4.29
C SER A 96 -0.45 20.16 -5.41
N GLN A 97 0.09 18.95 -5.53
CA GLN A 97 -0.30 17.99 -6.56
C GLN A 97 -1.45 17.08 -6.13
N TYR A 98 -1.48 16.62 -4.88
CA TYR A 98 -2.42 15.58 -4.45
C TYR A 98 -3.63 16.12 -3.67
N VAL A 99 -3.52 17.27 -3.01
CA VAL A 99 -4.64 17.84 -2.23
C VAL A 99 -5.76 18.38 -3.14
N PRO A 100 -5.49 19.12 -4.24
CA PRO A 100 -6.56 19.60 -5.11
C PRO A 100 -7.28 18.49 -5.90
N ASN A 101 -6.62 17.36 -6.08
CA ASN A 101 -7.10 16.24 -6.89
C ASN A 101 -7.93 15.23 -6.08
N SER A 102 -8.22 15.47 -4.80
CA SER A 102 -8.85 14.47 -3.93
C SER A 102 -10.37 14.30 -4.09
N GLY A 103 -11.03 14.98 -5.03
CA GLY A 103 -12.44 14.79 -5.43
C GLY A 103 -13.50 15.16 -4.37
N GLU A 104 -13.16 15.09 -3.08
CA GLU A 104 -13.99 15.41 -1.92
C GLU A 104 -13.34 16.56 -1.15
N ASP A 105 -13.79 17.79 -1.43
CA ASP A 105 -13.24 19.03 -0.84
C ASP A 105 -13.23 19.03 0.69
N ASP A 106 -14.20 18.34 1.32
CA ASP A 106 -14.35 18.28 2.78
C ASP A 106 -13.27 17.43 3.48
N PHE A 107 -12.68 16.44 2.80
CA PHE A 107 -11.69 15.53 3.40
C PHE A 107 -10.26 15.76 2.90
N ALA A 108 -10.06 16.63 1.90
CA ALA A 108 -8.76 16.93 1.30
C ALA A 108 -7.66 17.28 2.34
N TYR A 109 -8.03 17.97 3.43
CA TYR A 109 -7.12 18.33 4.52
C TYR A 109 -6.48 17.12 5.23
N ALA A 110 -7.14 15.96 5.22
CA ALA A 110 -6.60 14.74 5.80
C ALA A 110 -5.31 14.28 5.11
N LEU A 111 -5.07 14.66 3.85
CA LEU A 111 -3.85 14.31 3.10
C LEU A 111 -2.62 15.13 3.51
N ILE A 112 -2.79 16.30 4.14
CA ILE A 112 -1.69 17.22 4.40
C ILE A 112 -0.62 16.59 5.31
N LEU A 113 -1.03 15.98 6.42
CA LEU A 113 -0.09 15.41 7.39
C LEU A 113 0.65 14.14 6.88
N PRO A 114 0.02 13.17 6.17
CA PRO A 114 0.78 12.06 5.59
C PRO A 114 1.70 12.54 4.46
N LEU A 115 1.25 13.44 3.58
CA LEU A 115 2.09 13.96 2.49
C LEU A 115 3.29 14.77 3.03
N THR A 116 3.09 15.58 4.06
CA THR A 116 4.20 16.27 4.73
C THR A 116 5.15 15.30 5.43
N THR A 117 4.64 14.21 6.01
CA THR A 117 5.49 13.17 6.61
C THR A 117 6.35 12.48 5.55
N ILE A 118 5.77 12.13 4.40
CA ILE A 118 6.49 11.56 3.25
C ILE A 118 7.55 12.55 2.75
N GLY A 119 7.18 13.82 2.55
CA GLY A 119 8.10 14.86 2.10
C GLY A 119 9.27 15.10 3.06
N MET A 120 8.99 15.16 4.37
CA MET A 120 10.02 15.24 5.41
C MET A 120 10.94 14.01 5.40
N LEU A 121 10.37 12.81 5.25
CA LEU A 121 11.15 11.58 5.19
C LEU A 121 12.12 11.57 4.00
N PHE A 122 11.72 12.04 2.83
CA PHE A 122 12.63 12.22 1.70
C PHE A 122 13.66 13.33 1.94
N GLY A 123 13.27 14.45 2.56
CA GLY A 123 14.20 15.53 2.88
C GLY A 123 15.33 15.08 3.80
N PHE A 124 14.99 14.36 4.87
CA PHE A 124 15.98 13.72 5.74
C PHE A 124 16.74 12.60 5.02
N GLY A 125 16.06 11.77 4.23
CA GLY A 125 16.66 10.68 3.46
C GLY A 125 17.74 11.14 2.48
N ILE A 126 17.53 12.28 1.80
CA ILE A 126 18.52 12.88 0.88
C ILE A 126 19.73 13.39 1.67
N ILE A 127 19.51 14.23 2.70
CA ILE A 127 20.60 14.87 3.44
C ILE A 127 21.46 13.84 4.17
N TYR A 128 20.83 12.93 4.92
CA TYR A 128 21.56 11.88 5.62
C TYR A 128 22.05 10.78 4.66
N GLY A 129 21.41 10.60 3.49
CA GLY A 129 21.88 9.71 2.43
C GLY A 129 23.21 10.16 1.81
N MET A 130 23.41 11.47 1.72
CA MET A 130 24.68 12.06 1.24
C MET A 130 25.79 12.03 2.29
N TRP A 131 25.51 11.62 3.53
CA TRP A 131 26.50 11.61 4.60
C TRP A 131 27.55 10.52 4.40
N HIS A 132 28.83 10.86 4.59
CA HIS A 132 29.94 9.93 4.42
C HIS A 132 29.82 8.68 5.32
N ARG A 133 29.20 8.82 6.50
CA ARG A 133 28.95 7.73 7.45
C ARG A 133 27.93 6.72 6.92
N THR A 134 26.85 7.20 6.30
CA THR A 134 25.83 6.34 5.69
C THR A 134 26.44 5.45 4.61
N ARG A 135 27.33 6.01 3.79
CA ARG A 135 28.05 5.26 2.76
C ARG A 135 28.88 4.11 3.34
N SER A 136 29.63 4.35 4.42
CA SER A 136 30.46 3.30 5.03
C SER A 136 29.64 2.23 5.73
N GLU A 137 28.49 2.61 6.30
CA GLU A 137 27.64 1.71 7.09
C GLU A 137 26.54 1.03 6.26
N TRP A 138 26.43 1.29 4.95
CA TRP A 138 25.28 0.86 4.14
C TRP A 138 24.94 -0.62 4.26
N PHE A 139 25.95 -1.49 4.17
CA PHE A 139 25.76 -2.93 4.32
C PHE A 139 25.39 -3.35 5.76
N GLU A 140 25.88 -2.62 6.76
CA GLU A 140 25.47 -2.83 8.15
C GLU A 140 24.01 -2.44 8.38
N ILE A 141 23.50 -1.41 7.69
CA ILE A 141 22.08 -1.01 7.76
C ILE A 141 21.18 -2.17 7.33
N LEU A 142 21.56 -2.87 6.25
CA LEU A 142 20.77 -3.96 5.69
C LEU A 142 20.95 -5.26 6.49
N GLY A 143 22.12 -5.47 7.09
CA GLY A 143 22.47 -6.71 7.79
C GLY A 143 22.10 -6.76 9.28
N GLU A 144 21.66 -5.65 9.88
CA GLU A 144 21.54 -5.57 11.34
C GLU A 144 20.09 -5.58 11.87
N GLY A 145 19.84 -6.41 12.88
CA GLY A 145 18.62 -6.41 13.70
C GLY A 145 17.36 -6.83 12.96
N VAL A 146 16.39 -5.93 12.83
CA VAL A 146 15.08 -6.25 12.24
C VAL A 146 15.06 -6.21 10.71
N VAL A 147 16.00 -5.47 10.11
CA VAL A 147 16.03 -5.21 8.66
C VAL A 147 16.19 -6.50 7.83
N PRO A 148 17.04 -7.47 8.20
CA PRO A 148 17.15 -8.74 7.47
C PRO A 148 15.85 -9.52 7.41
N TYR A 149 14.99 -9.45 8.44
CA TYR A 149 13.70 -10.15 8.43
C TYR A 149 12.71 -9.50 7.46
N LEU A 150 12.65 -8.16 7.43
CA LEU A 150 11.82 -7.42 6.48
C LEU A 150 12.28 -7.63 5.03
N LEU A 151 13.60 -7.58 4.80
CA LEU A 151 14.19 -7.88 3.50
C LEU A 151 14.02 -9.36 3.13
N GLY A 152 14.03 -10.27 4.11
CA GLY A 152 13.75 -11.69 3.91
C GLY A 152 12.33 -11.94 3.42
N VAL A 153 11.34 -11.24 3.98
CA VAL A 153 9.95 -11.27 3.49
C VAL A 153 9.85 -10.75 2.06
N ALA A 154 10.46 -9.60 1.76
CA ALA A 154 10.48 -9.05 0.41
C ALA A 154 11.20 -10.00 -0.57
N GLY A 155 12.33 -10.57 -0.13
CA GLY A 155 13.11 -11.56 -0.87
C GLY A 155 12.33 -12.85 -1.14
N LEU A 156 11.50 -13.31 -0.21
CA LEU A 156 10.63 -14.46 -0.41
C LEU A 156 9.63 -14.23 -1.55
N PHE A 157 8.96 -13.08 -1.58
CA PHE A 157 8.08 -12.72 -2.71
C PHE A 157 8.85 -12.64 -4.02
N VAL A 158 10.06 -12.05 -4.02
CA VAL A 158 10.92 -11.99 -5.21
C VAL A 158 11.30 -13.38 -5.69
N VAL A 159 11.70 -14.29 -4.80
CA VAL A 159 12.08 -15.67 -5.16
C VAL A 159 10.88 -16.43 -5.73
N ILE A 160 9.72 -16.36 -5.07
CA ILE A 160 8.50 -17.04 -5.53
C ILE A 160 8.06 -16.48 -6.89
N GLY A 161 8.03 -15.15 -7.04
CA GLY A 161 7.66 -14.50 -8.29
C GLY A 161 8.64 -14.80 -9.43
N LEU A 162 9.95 -14.65 -9.22
CA LEU A 162 10.92 -14.96 -10.29
C LEU A 162 10.89 -16.44 -10.67
N ALA A 163 10.68 -17.35 -9.72
CA ALA A 163 10.50 -18.77 -10.00
C ALA A 163 9.21 -19.06 -10.79
N SER A 164 8.18 -18.20 -10.67
CA SER A 164 6.93 -18.34 -11.40
C SER A 164 6.93 -17.71 -12.80
N ALA A 165 7.93 -16.90 -13.16
CA ALA A 165 8.05 -16.26 -14.46
C ALA A 165 7.73 -17.13 -15.70
N PRO A 166 8.18 -18.40 -15.83
CA PRO A 166 7.84 -19.23 -16.99
C PRO A 166 6.37 -19.65 -17.05
N LEU A 167 5.63 -19.53 -15.95
CA LEU A 167 4.22 -19.93 -15.81
C LEU A 167 3.25 -18.74 -15.90
N VAL A 168 3.77 -17.50 -15.94
CA VAL A 168 2.97 -16.27 -15.95
C VAL A 168 2.44 -15.96 -17.34
N THR A 169 1.19 -15.52 -17.41
CA THR A 169 0.56 -15.00 -18.61
C THR A 169 1.18 -13.64 -18.97
N GLU A 170 1.87 -13.57 -20.11
CA GLU A 170 2.40 -12.32 -20.71
C GLU A 170 3.28 -11.45 -19.77
N PRO A 171 4.42 -11.96 -19.27
CA PRO A 171 5.26 -11.26 -18.29
C PRO A 171 5.78 -9.89 -18.76
N MET A 172 6.00 -9.70 -20.06
CA MET A 172 6.52 -8.44 -20.61
C MET A 172 5.47 -7.32 -20.64
N ALA A 173 4.18 -7.66 -20.73
CA ALA A 173 3.11 -6.67 -20.80
C ALA A 173 3.02 -5.81 -19.51
N PHE A 174 3.43 -6.37 -18.36
CA PHE A 174 3.54 -5.63 -17.10
C PHE A 174 4.60 -4.54 -17.18
N PHE A 175 5.76 -4.81 -17.79
CA PHE A 175 6.83 -3.81 -17.93
C PHE A 175 6.45 -2.69 -18.89
N ASP A 176 5.79 -3.03 -20.01
CA ASP A 176 5.33 -2.07 -21.01
C ASP A 176 4.22 -1.15 -20.48
N SER A 177 3.49 -1.60 -19.44
CA SER A 177 2.40 -0.83 -18.82
C SER A 177 2.89 0.19 -17.78
N ILE A 178 4.10 0.05 -17.24
CA ILE A 178 4.62 0.94 -16.17
C ILE A 178 4.77 2.39 -16.64
N PRO A 179 5.36 2.69 -17.82
CA PRO A 179 5.48 4.07 -18.29
C PRO A 179 4.14 4.76 -18.56
N ALA A 180 3.07 3.98 -18.75
CA ALA A 180 1.71 4.47 -18.97
C ALA A 180 0.94 4.74 -17.66
N VAL A 181 1.54 4.51 -16.49
CA VAL A 181 0.92 4.80 -15.20
C VAL A 181 0.98 6.30 -14.92
N ASN A 182 -0.18 6.94 -14.88
CA ASN A 182 -0.30 8.33 -14.47
C ASN A 182 -0.10 8.45 -12.95
N LEU A 183 1.00 9.08 -12.55
CA LEU A 183 1.35 9.36 -11.16
C LEU A 183 0.58 10.56 -10.57
N VAL A 184 0.16 11.50 -11.43
CA VAL A 184 -0.51 12.74 -11.03
C VAL A 184 -1.77 12.92 -11.88
N GLY A 185 -2.93 13.09 -11.23
CA GLY A 185 -4.23 13.25 -11.87
C GLY A 185 -4.86 11.95 -12.40
N ASP A 186 -6.07 12.05 -12.94
CA ASP A 186 -6.86 10.92 -13.46
C ASP A 186 -6.46 10.49 -14.88
N GLY A 187 -5.39 11.06 -15.44
CA GLY A 187 -4.95 10.79 -16.81
C GLY A 187 -5.88 11.35 -17.88
N VAL A 188 -6.77 12.27 -17.50
CA VAL A 188 -7.67 13.00 -18.39
C VAL A 188 -6.93 14.20 -18.95
N GLU A 189 -6.71 14.20 -20.26
CA GLU A 189 -6.21 15.35 -21.00
C GLU A 189 -7.37 15.98 -21.77
N GLU A 190 -7.68 17.24 -21.48
CA GLU A 190 -8.69 18.00 -22.21
C GLU A 190 -8.04 18.80 -23.34
N LEU A 191 -8.33 18.40 -24.57
CA LEU A 191 -7.81 19.02 -25.78
C LEU A 191 -8.93 19.82 -26.42
N THR A 192 -8.81 21.15 -26.32
CA THR A 192 -9.80 22.08 -26.89
C THR A 192 -9.36 22.53 -28.28
N VAL A 193 -10.22 22.31 -29.27
CA VAL A 193 -10.03 22.78 -30.65
C VAL A 193 -11.13 23.77 -31.01
N VAL A 194 -10.71 24.97 -31.39
CA VAL A 194 -11.61 26.00 -31.90
C VAL A 194 -11.65 25.91 -33.42
N VAL A 195 -12.82 25.57 -33.96
CA VAL A 195 -13.06 25.45 -35.39
C VAL A 195 -13.78 26.72 -35.88
N PRO A 196 -13.22 27.45 -36.86
CA PRO A 196 -13.85 28.64 -37.42
C PRO A 196 -15.28 28.37 -37.89
N GLY A 197 -16.18 29.33 -37.68
CA GLY A 197 -17.53 29.29 -38.24
C GLY A 197 -17.53 29.61 -39.74
N VAL A 198 -18.61 29.21 -40.42
CA VAL A 198 -18.77 29.40 -41.87
C VAL A 198 -19.05 30.87 -42.24
N GLY A 199 -19.41 31.71 -41.26
CA GLY A 199 -19.83 33.08 -41.52
C GLY A 199 -21.08 33.12 -42.42
N ASP A 200 -21.03 33.90 -43.50
CA ASP A 200 -22.11 34.03 -44.50
C ASP A 200 -21.99 33.04 -45.68
N ALA A 201 -21.01 32.13 -45.66
CA ALA A 201 -20.82 31.16 -46.75
C ALA A 201 -21.76 29.95 -46.65
N ASP A 202 -21.91 29.19 -47.74
CA ASP A 202 -22.80 28.02 -47.81
C ASP A 202 -22.33 26.92 -46.83
N PRO A 203 -23.18 26.48 -45.87
CA PRO A 203 -22.85 25.43 -44.91
C PRO A 203 -22.36 24.11 -45.49
N ASP A 204 -22.68 23.78 -46.74
CA ASP A 204 -22.22 22.56 -47.42
C ASP A 204 -20.82 22.70 -48.05
N THR A 205 -20.27 23.92 -48.13
CA THR A 205 -18.96 24.21 -48.74
C THR A 205 -17.86 24.57 -47.73
N SER A 206 -18.18 24.52 -46.43
CA SER A 206 -17.22 24.80 -45.35
C SER A 206 -16.01 23.86 -45.42
N PRO A 207 -14.76 24.35 -45.36
CA PRO A 207 -13.58 23.49 -45.40
C PRO A 207 -13.44 22.70 -44.09
N PHE A 208 -12.94 21.47 -44.22
CA PHE A 208 -12.52 20.65 -43.09
C PHE A 208 -11.20 21.19 -42.53
N HIS A 209 -11.20 21.65 -41.28
CA HIS A 209 -10.01 22.18 -40.62
C HIS A 209 -9.27 21.08 -39.86
N GLN A 210 -7.95 20.99 -40.03
CA GLN A 210 -7.13 20.02 -39.31
C GLN A 210 -7.11 20.36 -37.82
N ALA A 211 -7.50 19.40 -36.97
CA ALA A 211 -7.59 19.61 -35.53
C ALA A 211 -6.23 19.71 -34.83
N SER A 212 -5.14 19.24 -35.49
CA SER A 212 -3.74 19.34 -35.02
C SER A 212 -3.54 18.93 -33.56
N ILE A 213 -4.28 17.91 -33.10
CA ILE A 213 -4.19 17.34 -31.75
C ILE A 213 -3.22 16.17 -31.80
N GLU A 214 -2.34 16.00 -30.81
CA GLU A 214 -1.58 14.76 -30.61
C GLU A 214 -2.36 13.81 -29.70
N TYR A 215 -2.59 12.56 -30.13
CA TYR A 215 -3.25 11.55 -29.30
C TYR A 215 -2.75 10.14 -29.66
N SER A 216 -2.83 9.20 -28.71
CA SER A 216 -2.44 7.80 -28.91
C SER A 216 -3.59 6.86 -28.59
N LEU A 217 -4.17 6.23 -29.63
CA LEU A 217 -5.25 5.26 -29.46
C LEU A 217 -4.84 4.03 -28.65
N ARG A 218 -3.53 3.72 -28.54
CA ARG A 218 -3.04 2.53 -27.83
C ARG A 218 -3.29 2.60 -26.32
N ASN A 219 -3.20 3.80 -25.74
CA ASN A 219 -3.30 4.00 -24.29
C ASN A 219 -4.62 4.67 -23.88
N MET A 220 -5.50 4.96 -24.86
CA MET A 220 -6.77 5.63 -24.64
C MET A 220 -7.81 4.63 -24.15
N SER A 221 -8.39 4.90 -22.98
CA SER A 221 -9.43 4.07 -22.38
C SER A 221 -10.81 4.69 -22.53
N VAL A 222 -10.92 6.00 -22.34
CA VAL A 222 -12.15 6.75 -22.55
C VAL A 222 -11.85 7.95 -23.45
N LEU A 223 -12.66 8.13 -24.47
CA LEU A 223 -12.72 9.37 -25.25
C LEU A 223 -14.10 9.98 -25.02
N GLN A 224 -14.12 11.18 -24.46
CA GLN A 224 -15.31 12.01 -24.40
C GLN A 224 -15.16 13.14 -25.40
N ILE A 225 -16.18 13.31 -26.24
CA ILE A 225 -16.24 14.42 -27.20
C ILE A 225 -17.44 15.28 -26.82
N ARG A 226 -17.18 16.57 -26.60
CA ARG A 226 -18.21 17.58 -26.35
C ARG A 226 -18.00 18.74 -27.30
N SER A 227 -19.07 19.23 -27.90
CA SER A 227 -19.04 20.39 -28.78
C SER A 227 -20.16 21.36 -28.40
N ASP A 228 -19.86 22.65 -28.35
CA ASP A 228 -20.88 23.69 -28.16
C ASP A 228 -21.83 23.79 -29.37
N LYS A 229 -21.37 23.42 -30.56
CA LYS A 229 -22.10 23.48 -31.83
C LYS A 229 -22.10 22.13 -32.58
N THR A 230 -22.93 22.01 -33.61
CA THR A 230 -22.94 20.81 -34.44
C THR A 230 -21.72 20.77 -35.36
N VAL A 231 -20.86 19.77 -35.17
CA VAL A 231 -19.63 19.57 -35.94
C VAL A 231 -19.56 18.19 -36.57
N LEU A 232 -18.83 18.09 -37.67
CA LEU A 232 -18.54 16.83 -38.37
C LEU A 232 -17.05 16.51 -38.23
N ILE A 233 -16.75 15.30 -37.76
CA ILE A 233 -15.39 14.79 -37.60
C ILE A 233 -15.08 13.84 -38.76
N ALA A 234 -13.97 14.06 -39.46
CA ALA A 234 -13.52 13.28 -40.60
C ALA A 234 -12.01 12.99 -40.54
N ASP A 235 -11.55 12.13 -41.43
CA ASP A 235 -10.17 11.65 -41.54
C ASP A 235 -9.36 12.31 -42.66
N SER A 236 -9.95 13.25 -43.40
CA SER A 236 -9.30 14.01 -44.46
C SER A 236 -9.96 15.39 -44.61
N ALA A 237 -9.29 16.29 -45.35
CA ALA A 237 -9.87 17.56 -45.76
C ALA A 237 -10.79 17.42 -46.99
N ASP A 238 -10.52 16.43 -47.85
CA ASP A 238 -11.23 16.21 -49.11
C ASP A 238 -12.31 15.12 -48.99
N THR A 239 -13.52 15.44 -49.43
CA THR A 239 -14.69 14.54 -49.36
C THR A 239 -14.53 13.24 -50.17
N SER A 240 -13.69 13.25 -51.21
CA SER A 240 -13.37 12.06 -52.02
C SER A 240 -12.32 11.14 -51.40
N ALA A 241 -11.62 11.60 -50.35
CA ALA A 241 -10.52 10.89 -49.71
C ALA A 241 -10.89 10.31 -48.33
N PHE A 242 -12.17 10.34 -47.97
CA PHE A 242 -12.65 9.79 -46.69
C PHE A 242 -12.53 8.26 -46.67
N SER A 243 -11.83 7.72 -45.69
CA SER A 243 -11.79 6.27 -45.43
C SER A 243 -12.92 5.81 -44.49
N LYS A 244 -13.53 6.74 -43.75
CA LYS A 244 -14.68 6.49 -42.87
C LYS A 244 -15.77 7.53 -43.11
N VAL A 245 -17.02 7.17 -42.81
CA VAL A 245 -18.14 8.12 -42.88
C VAL A 245 -17.91 9.21 -41.82
N PRO A 246 -18.02 10.52 -42.18
CA PRO A 246 -17.88 11.60 -41.21
C PRO A 246 -18.86 11.45 -40.04
N HIS A 247 -18.33 11.55 -38.84
CA HIS A 247 -19.09 11.37 -37.61
C HIS A 247 -19.68 12.69 -37.15
N ARG A 248 -20.98 12.71 -36.86
CA ARG A 248 -21.69 13.92 -36.44
C ARG A 248 -21.75 14.00 -34.92
N VAL A 249 -21.29 15.12 -34.38
CA VAL A 249 -21.43 15.48 -32.96
C VAL A 249 -22.41 16.65 -32.91
N ASN A 250 -23.53 16.48 -32.22
CA ASN A 250 -24.52 17.55 -32.08
C ASN A 250 -24.10 18.53 -30.97
N ALA A 251 -24.66 19.75 -31.04
CA ALA A 251 -24.47 20.77 -30.01
C ALA A 251 -24.90 20.25 -28.62
N ASP A 252 -24.06 20.47 -27.61
CA ASP A 252 -24.26 20.11 -26.21
C ASP A 252 -24.49 18.61 -25.94
N GLU A 253 -24.21 17.75 -26.93
CA GLU A 253 -24.27 16.30 -26.78
C GLU A 253 -22.90 15.76 -26.35
N GLU A 254 -22.86 15.06 -25.21
CA GLU A 254 -21.67 14.36 -24.74
C GLU A 254 -21.65 12.92 -25.27
N GLN A 255 -20.66 12.61 -26.09
CA GLN A 255 -20.47 11.26 -26.61
C GLN A 255 -19.26 10.61 -25.96
N PHE A 256 -19.47 9.41 -25.40
CA PHE A 256 -18.46 8.62 -24.72
C PHE A 256 -18.12 7.38 -25.57
N PHE A 257 -16.83 7.17 -25.79
CA PHE A 257 -16.32 5.96 -26.43
C PHE A 257 -15.39 5.26 -25.43
N ARG A 258 -15.79 4.07 -24.96
CA ARG A 258 -15.05 3.31 -23.95
C ARG A 258 -14.39 2.10 -24.58
N SER A 259 -13.08 1.97 -24.37
CA SER A 259 -12.30 0.82 -24.82
C SER A 259 -12.79 -0.49 -24.18
N GLU A 260 -13.28 -0.44 -22.94
CA GLU A 260 -13.88 -1.59 -22.22
C GLU A 260 -15.09 -2.18 -22.95
N ASN A 261 -15.94 -1.32 -23.53
CA ASN A 261 -17.10 -1.72 -24.33
C ASN A 261 -16.74 -2.12 -25.77
N ARG A 262 -15.45 -2.04 -26.13
CA ARG A 262 -14.93 -2.17 -27.50
C ARG A 262 -15.51 -1.14 -28.47
N ASP A 263 -15.86 0.03 -27.97
CA ASP A 263 -16.34 1.13 -28.81
C ASP A 263 -15.20 1.61 -29.71
N VAL A 264 -15.48 1.79 -31.00
CA VAL A 264 -14.51 2.34 -31.95
C VAL A 264 -14.62 3.86 -31.91
N PRO A 265 -13.58 4.58 -31.45
CA PRO A 265 -13.65 6.02 -31.36
C PRO A 265 -13.72 6.64 -32.78
N PRO A 266 -14.49 7.72 -32.98
CA PRO A 266 -14.73 8.35 -34.28
C PRO A 266 -13.57 9.27 -34.69
N ILE A 267 -12.35 8.92 -34.31
CA ILE A 267 -11.11 9.63 -34.64
C ILE A 267 -10.17 8.69 -35.40
N PRO A 268 -9.37 9.19 -36.36
CA PRO A 268 -8.38 8.38 -37.07
C PRO A 268 -7.32 7.80 -36.13
N GLY A 269 -6.58 6.77 -36.56
CA GLY A 269 -5.43 6.28 -35.78
C GLY A 269 -4.18 7.17 -35.87
N ASP A 270 -4.14 8.03 -36.89
CA ASP A 270 -3.05 8.96 -37.15
C ASP A 270 -3.54 10.39 -36.81
N PRO A 271 -2.95 11.07 -35.81
CA PRO A 271 -3.46 12.36 -35.34
C PRO A 271 -3.44 13.45 -36.42
N SER A 272 -2.51 13.39 -37.38
CA SER A 272 -2.45 14.37 -38.47
C SER A 272 -3.63 14.28 -39.43
N ARG A 273 -4.39 13.18 -39.42
CA ARG A 273 -5.55 12.98 -40.29
C ARG A 273 -6.84 13.49 -39.68
N LEU A 274 -6.85 13.89 -38.40
CA LEU A 274 -8.06 14.38 -37.77
C LEU A 274 -8.47 15.75 -38.32
N HIS A 275 -9.62 15.81 -38.98
CA HIS A 275 -10.20 17.05 -39.48
C HIS A 275 -11.62 17.24 -38.95
N ILE A 276 -11.99 18.50 -38.68
CA ILE A 276 -13.28 18.87 -38.13
C ILE A 276 -13.87 19.98 -39.00
N GLN A 277 -15.14 19.84 -39.36
CA GLN A 277 -15.92 20.83 -40.07
C GLN A 277 -17.00 21.38 -39.16
N ASN A 278 -17.02 22.70 -39.02
CA ASN A 278 -18.13 23.43 -38.43
C ASN A 278 -19.02 23.96 -39.55
N ARG A 279 -20.34 23.74 -39.43
CA ARG A 279 -21.36 24.20 -40.39
C ARG A 279 -22.18 25.39 -39.89
N GLU A 280 -21.94 25.84 -38.67
CA GLU A 280 -22.62 26.96 -38.05
C GLU A 280 -21.88 28.30 -38.31
N ILE A 281 -22.63 29.40 -38.19
CA ILE A 281 -22.14 30.77 -38.49
C ILE A 281 -21.02 31.19 -37.53
N ASN A 282 -21.17 30.84 -36.24
CA ASN A 282 -20.22 31.18 -35.18
C ASN A 282 -19.14 30.10 -35.03
N PRO A 283 -17.94 30.45 -34.52
CA PRO A 283 -16.91 29.46 -34.17
C PRO A 283 -17.44 28.39 -33.21
N ALA A 284 -17.02 27.14 -33.42
CA ALA A 284 -17.35 26.00 -32.58
C ALA A 284 -16.15 25.61 -31.73
N THR A 285 -16.39 25.29 -30.46
CA THR A 285 -15.41 24.81 -29.51
C THR A 285 -15.66 23.32 -29.28
N VAL A 286 -14.77 22.49 -29.79
CA VAL A 286 -14.80 21.04 -29.60
C VAL A 286 -13.79 20.67 -28.52
N VAL A 287 -14.26 20.08 -27.43
CA VAL A 287 -13.44 19.58 -26.33
C VAL A 287 -13.36 18.06 -26.44
N PHE A 288 -12.15 17.56 -26.61
CA PHE A 288 -11.82 16.14 -26.53
C PHE A 288 -11.22 15.85 -25.16
N SER A 289 -11.96 15.19 -24.28
CA SER A 289 -11.41 14.71 -23.00
C SER A 289 -10.95 13.27 -23.19
N ILE A 290 -9.64 13.07 -23.24
CA ILE A 290 -9.00 11.76 -23.45
C ILE A 290 -8.53 11.25 -22.10
N THR A 291 -9.14 10.17 -21.60
CA THR A 291 -8.63 9.43 -20.44
C THR A 291 -7.68 8.35 -20.93
N SER A 292 -6.42 8.42 -20.51
CA SER A 292 -5.43 7.37 -20.78
C SER A 292 -5.26 6.49 -19.55
N THR A 293 -5.55 5.18 -19.65
CA THR A 293 -5.22 4.21 -18.59
C THR A 293 -4.22 3.20 -19.11
N PRO A 294 -3.32 2.68 -18.24
CA PRO A 294 -2.37 1.65 -18.65
C PRO A 294 -3.12 0.42 -19.21
N PRO A 295 -2.53 -0.30 -20.18
CA PRO A 295 -3.13 -1.52 -20.77
C PRO A 295 -3.48 -2.57 -19.72
N ILE A 296 -2.73 -2.60 -18.62
CA ILE A 296 -2.95 -3.41 -17.43
C ILE A 296 -3.26 -2.45 -16.26
N PRO A 297 -4.52 -2.32 -15.80
CA PRO A 297 -4.90 -1.44 -14.69
C PRO A 297 -4.09 -1.67 -13.41
N GLU A 298 -3.67 -2.91 -13.17
CA GLU A 298 -2.88 -3.34 -12.03
C GLU A 298 -1.49 -2.69 -12.00
N ALA A 299 -0.98 -2.13 -13.11
CA ALA A 299 0.30 -1.43 -13.16
C ALA A 299 0.37 -0.26 -12.16
N LYS A 300 -0.75 0.40 -11.84
CA LYS A 300 -0.80 1.46 -10.82
C LYS A 300 -0.35 0.95 -9.44
N SER A 301 -0.75 -0.27 -9.08
CA SER A 301 -0.37 -0.88 -7.81
C SER A 301 1.09 -1.32 -7.76
N ILE A 302 1.69 -1.69 -8.91
CA ILE A 302 3.13 -1.97 -9.03
C ILE A 302 3.92 -0.74 -8.59
N VAL A 303 3.57 0.43 -9.13
CA VAL A 303 4.24 1.69 -8.81
C VAL A 303 4.03 2.08 -7.35
N ALA A 304 2.82 1.90 -6.82
CA ALA A 304 2.53 2.16 -5.40
C ALA A 304 3.36 1.26 -4.46
N ILE A 305 3.43 -0.05 -4.73
CA ILE A 305 4.22 -1.00 -3.92
C ILE A 305 5.72 -0.68 -4.03
N ALA A 306 6.22 -0.38 -5.25
CA ALA A 306 7.61 0.01 -5.45
C ALA A 306 7.97 1.28 -4.66
N PHE A 307 7.09 2.27 -4.67
CA PHE A 307 7.23 3.50 -3.89
C PHE A 307 7.16 3.24 -2.38
N SER A 308 6.22 2.42 -1.89
CA SER A 308 6.14 2.02 -0.49
C SER A 308 7.37 1.26 -0.01
N PHE A 309 7.97 0.42 -0.85
CA PHE A 309 9.22 -0.26 -0.55
C PHE A 309 10.38 0.73 -0.44
N LEU A 310 10.54 1.62 -1.43
CA LEU A 310 11.54 2.70 -1.40
C LEU A 310 11.38 3.58 -0.15
N LEU A 311 10.14 3.95 0.18
CA LEU A 311 9.82 4.74 1.36
C LEU A 311 10.20 4.01 2.64
N SER A 312 9.95 2.70 2.73
CA SER A 312 10.30 1.88 3.89
C SER A 312 11.81 1.79 4.12
N ILE A 313 12.59 1.58 3.04
CA ILE A 313 14.07 1.63 3.11
C ILE A 313 14.54 3.01 3.55
N THR A 314 13.93 4.07 2.99
CA THR A 314 14.25 5.45 3.32
C THR A 314 13.90 5.78 4.78
N ALA A 315 12.80 5.24 5.31
CA ALA A 315 12.36 5.40 6.69
C ALA A 315 13.36 4.78 7.67
N ILE A 316 13.76 3.52 7.44
CA ILE A 316 14.71 2.79 8.29
C ILE A 316 16.07 3.50 8.31
N MET A 317 16.56 3.86 7.11
CA MET A 317 17.81 4.57 6.93
C MET A 317 17.79 5.92 7.66
N THR A 318 16.73 6.69 7.46
CA THR A 318 16.55 8.02 8.06
C THR A 318 16.47 7.91 9.58
N PHE A 319 15.70 6.96 10.11
CA PHE A 319 15.54 6.77 11.55
C PHE A 319 16.88 6.42 12.23
N ARG A 320 17.67 5.53 11.62
CA ARG A 320 19.02 5.18 12.11
C ARG A 320 19.95 6.39 12.15
N GLN A 321 19.99 7.19 11.09
CA GLN A 321 20.97 8.28 10.97
C GLN A 321 20.55 9.57 11.68
N ALA A 322 19.26 9.92 11.65
CA ALA A 322 18.76 11.14 12.29
C ALA A 322 18.73 11.01 13.83
N ALA A 323 18.50 9.82 14.37
CA ALA A 323 18.39 9.57 15.81
C ALA A 323 19.18 8.33 16.27
N PRO A 324 20.53 8.31 16.13
CA PRO A 324 21.34 7.10 16.32
C PRO A 324 21.26 6.52 17.74
N ARG A 325 21.06 7.36 18.75
CA ARG A 325 20.90 6.91 20.15
C ARG A 325 19.57 6.18 20.36
N VAL A 326 18.49 6.70 19.77
CA VAL A 326 17.15 6.10 19.84
C VAL A 326 17.14 4.80 19.03
N TRP A 327 17.74 4.80 17.84
CA TRP A 327 17.91 3.59 17.02
C TRP A 327 18.67 2.49 17.75
N ALA A 328 19.80 2.80 18.39
CA ALA A 328 20.58 1.79 19.11
C ALA A 328 19.78 1.12 20.25
N LEU A 329 18.99 1.89 21.00
CA LEU A 329 18.09 1.38 22.04
C LEU A 329 16.99 0.52 21.40
N ALA A 330 16.33 1.04 20.36
CA ALA A 330 15.26 0.33 19.66
C ALA A 330 15.73 -1.01 19.11
N LEU A 331 16.91 -1.04 18.48
CA LEU A 331 17.48 -2.24 17.91
C LEU A 331 17.83 -3.28 18.97
N SER A 332 18.38 -2.85 20.11
CA SER A 332 18.67 -3.74 21.24
C SER A 332 17.39 -4.35 21.83
N THR A 333 16.35 -3.54 22.00
CA THR A 333 15.04 -3.98 22.47
C THR A 333 14.41 -4.95 21.48
N ALA A 334 14.34 -4.60 20.20
CA ALA A 334 13.76 -5.46 19.18
C ALA A 334 14.46 -6.83 19.11
N LYS A 335 15.80 -6.86 19.12
CA LYS A 335 16.58 -8.11 19.13
C LYS A 335 16.28 -8.96 20.37
N ASN A 336 16.22 -8.35 21.55
CA ASN A 336 15.90 -9.07 22.79
C ASN A 336 14.47 -9.63 22.76
N GLU A 337 13.49 -8.85 22.32
CA GLU A 337 12.10 -9.27 22.26
C GLU A 337 11.86 -10.39 21.24
N MET A 338 12.49 -10.29 20.06
CA MET A 338 12.40 -11.34 19.04
C MET A 338 13.06 -12.65 19.46
N ALA A 339 14.01 -12.61 20.40
CA ALA A 339 14.66 -13.79 20.94
C ALA A 339 13.83 -14.47 22.06
N GLN A 340 12.79 -13.81 22.59
CA GLN A 340 11.96 -14.40 23.64
C GLN A 340 11.13 -15.59 23.10
N PRO A 341 10.90 -16.64 23.91
CA PRO A 341 10.06 -17.77 23.51
C PRO A 341 8.63 -17.38 23.12
N LEU A 342 8.06 -16.35 23.78
CA LEU A 342 6.72 -15.86 23.47
C LEU A 342 6.64 -15.36 22.03
N TYR A 343 7.63 -14.60 21.56
CA TYR A 343 7.63 -14.07 20.19
C TYR A 343 7.57 -15.20 19.15
N LEU A 344 8.39 -16.24 19.33
CA LEU A 344 8.41 -17.41 18.45
C LEU A 344 7.09 -18.21 18.52
N LEU A 345 6.49 -18.32 19.71
CA LEU A 345 5.18 -18.95 19.90
C LEU A 345 4.09 -18.18 19.15
N LEU A 346 4.01 -16.86 19.32
CA LEU A 346 3.02 -16.02 18.65
C LEU A 346 3.21 -16.02 17.14
N MET A 347 4.46 -15.97 16.66
CA MET A 347 4.77 -16.08 15.22
C MET A 347 4.28 -17.41 14.66
N THR A 348 4.61 -18.53 15.32
CA THR A 348 4.21 -19.88 14.87
C THR A 348 2.70 -20.04 14.91
N LEU A 349 2.04 -19.60 16.00
CA LEU A 349 0.59 -19.63 16.15
C LEU A 349 -0.11 -18.80 15.07
N GLY A 350 0.42 -17.62 14.74
CA GLY A 350 -0.12 -16.77 13.69
C GLY A 350 -0.01 -17.39 12.31
N ILE A 351 1.16 -17.95 11.95
CA ILE A 351 1.37 -18.64 10.68
C ILE A 351 0.42 -19.84 10.56
N VAL A 352 0.37 -20.70 11.58
CA VAL A 352 -0.51 -21.88 11.59
C VAL A 352 -1.98 -21.46 11.53
N GLY A 353 -2.39 -20.44 12.28
CA GLY A 353 -3.77 -19.95 12.31
C GLY A 353 -4.22 -19.39 10.97
N VAL A 354 -3.40 -18.57 10.31
CA VAL A 354 -3.71 -18.02 8.98
C VAL A 354 -3.78 -19.12 7.93
N VAL A 355 -2.85 -20.07 7.94
CA VAL A 355 -2.88 -21.22 7.02
C VAL A 355 -4.14 -22.07 7.27
N PHE A 356 -4.48 -22.30 8.54
CA PHE A 356 -5.70 -23.02 8.91
C PHE A 356 -6.96 -22.33 8.39
N PHE A 357 -7.08 -21.01 8.52
CA PHE A 357 -8.20 -20.25 7.96
C PHE A 357 -8.30 -20.37 6.43
N GLY A 358 -7.18 -20.55 5.73
CA GLY A 358 -7.19 -20.77 4.28
C GLY A 358 -7.90 -22.05 3.86
N PHE A 359 -7.85 -23.09 4.69
CA PHE A 359 -8.46 -24.40 4.41
C PHE A 359 -9.80 -24.62 5.12
N TYR A 360 -10.05 -23.89 6.21
CA TYR A 360 -11.27 -24.02 6.98
C TYR A 360 -12.47 -23.46 6.20
N PRO A 361 -13.50 -24.26 5.90
CA PRO A 361 -14.70 -23.77 5.23
C PRO A 361 -15.52 -22.92 6.19
N PHE A 362 -15.72 -21.64 5.86
CA PHE A 362 -16.55 -20.75 6.68
C PHE A 362 -18.05 -20.99 6.47
N ASN A 363 -18.42 -21.78 5.45
CA ASN A 363 -19.79 -22.17 5.13
C ASN A 363 -20.72 -20.97 4.87
N THR A 364 -20.22 -19.93 4.18
CA THR A 364 -20.95 -18.66 4.05
C THR A 364 -21.58 -18.37 2.69
N LEU A 365 -22.06 -19.42 2.00
CA LEU A 365 -22.81 -19.28 0.71
C LEU A 365 -22.13 -18.37 -0.34
N GLY A 366 -20.79 -18.21 -0.29
CA GLY A 366 -20.02 -17.46 -1.28
C GLY A 366 -19.15 -16.32 -0.74
N ASP A 367 -19.25 -15.95 0.55
CA ASP A 367 -18.48 -14.84 1.14
C ASP A 367 -17.25 -15.30 1.96
N ASP A 368 -16.79 -16.54 1.77
CA ASP A 368 -15.71 -17.14 2.55
C ASP A 368 -14.38 -16.36 2.47
N ILE A 369 -14.11 -15.66 1.35
CA ILE A 369 -12.90 -14.85 1.16
C ILE A 369 -12.91 -13.62 2.10
N ARG A 370 -14.07 -12.99 2.32
CA ARG A 370 -14.19 -11.82 3.20
C ARG A 370 -13.93 -12.22 4.64
N LEU A 371 -14.49 -13.34 5.09
CA LEU A 371 -14.26 -13.87 6.43
C LEU A 371 -12.83 -14.32 6.66
N LEU A 372 -12.17 -14.91 5.65
CA LEU A 372 -10.74 -15.20 5.71
C LEU A 372 -9.92 -13.92 5.91
N LYS A 373 -10.22 -12.86 5.15
CA LYS A 373 -9.55 -11.56 5.26
C LYS A 373 -9.73 -10.96 6.65
N ASP A 374 -10.96 -10.87 7.13
CA ASP A 374 -11.28 -10.31 8.43
C ASP A 374 -10.65 -11.11 9.59
N SER A 375 -10.85 -12.43 9.60
CA SER A 375 -10.31 -13.32 10.63
C SER A 375 -8.77 -13.34 10.62
N GLY A 376 -8.15 -13.35 9.44
CA GLY A 376 -6.71 -13.37 9.26
C GLY A 376 -6.05 -12.09 9.76
N VAL A 377 -6.55 -10.92 9.35
CA VAL A 377 -5.99 -9.63 9.78
C VAL A 377 -6.26 -9.38 11.28
N THR A 378 -7.45 -9.73 11.77
CA THR A 378 -7.79 -9.64 13.20
C THR A 378 -6.88 -10.53 14.05
N LEU A 379 -6.58 -11.76 13.61
CA LEU A 379 -5.64 -12.64 14.30
C LEU A 379 -4.25 -12.01 14.41
N ILE A 380 -3.72 -11.45 13.30
CA ILE A 380 -2.42 -10.78 13.29
C ILE A 380 -2.40 -9.61 14.29
N MET A 381 -3.46 -8.80 14.30
CA MET A 381 -3.57 -7.67 15.22
C MET A 381 -3.60 -8.10 16.68
N VAL A 382 -4.42 -9.09 17.03
CA VAL A 382 -4.52 -9.58 18.41
C VAL A 382 -3.17 -10.12 18.89
N LEU A 383 -2.46 -10.88 18.04
CA LEU A 383 -1.12 -11.40 18.35
C LEU A 383 -0.10 -10.25 18.48
N GLY A 384 -0.17 -9.25 17.60
CA GLY A 384 0.69 -8.07 17.64
C GLY A 384 0.45 -7.20 18.88
N MET A 385 -0.80 -7.01 19.28
CA MET A 385 -1.16 -6.30 20.52
C MET A 385 -0.69 -7.06 21.75
N LEU A 386 -0.90 -8.37 21.80
CA LEU A 386 -0.38 -9.23 22.87
C LEU A 386 1.14 -9.10 22.98
N GLN A 387 1.86 -9.17 21.86
CA GLN A 387 3.30 -8.96 21.82
C GLN A 387 3.68 -7.55 22.30
N ALA A 388 3.00 -6.51 21.84
CA ALA A 388 3.32 -5.12 22.21
C ALA A 388 3.17 -4.87 23.72
N VAL A 389 2.06 -5.34 24.31
CA VAL A 389 1.76 -5.16 25.73
C VAL A 389 2.70 -5.98 26.60
N TRP A 390 2.98 -7.23 26.20
CA TRP A 390 3.94 -8.07 26.89
C TRP A 390 5.34 -7.44 26.89
N SER A 391 5.84 -7.08 25.71
CA SER A 391 7.15 -6.46 25.55
C SER A 391 7.27 -5.14 26.30
N ALA A 392 6.19 -4.35 26.38
CA ALA A 392 6.19 -3.13 27.20
C ALA A 392 6.40 -3.46 28.68
N GLY A 393 5.75 -4.50 29.22
CA GLY A 393 5.95 -4.90 30.60
C GLY A 393 7.36 -5.45 30.87
N THR A 394 7.87 -6.36 30.03
CA THR A 394 9.19 -6.97 30.26
C THR A 394 10.36 -6.03 30.02
N THR A 395 10.27 -5.11 29.05
CA THR A 395 11.40 -4.22 28.70
C THR A 395 11.35 -2.86 29.36
N VAL A 396 10.20 -2.46 29.87
CA VAL A 396 10.03 -1.17 30.55
C VAL A 396 9.73 -1.39 32.03
N SER A 397 8.68 -2.13 32.37
CA SER A 397 8.29 -2.31 33.78
C SER A 397 9.36 -3.06 34.57
N ASP A 398 9.77 -4.24 34.10
CA ASP A 398 10.75 -5.08 34.80
C ASP A 398 12.14 -4.43 34.84
N GLU A 399 12.55 -3.72 33.79
CA GLU A 399 13.84 -3.00 33.77
C GLU A 399 13.87 -1.81 34.74
N ILE A 400 12.73 -1.13 34.91
CA ILE A 400 12.63 -0.01 35.84
C ILE A 400 12.56 -0.54 37.28
N GLU A 401 11.76 -1.57 37.55
CA GLU A 401 11.61 -2.16 38.89
C GLU A 401 12.87 -2.91 39.34
N GLY A 402 13.49 -3.66 38.42
CA GLY A 402 14.74 -4.39 38.63
C GLY A 402 15.99 -3.50 38.72
N ARG A 403 15.85 -2.17 38.68
CA ARG A 403 16.94 -1.17 38.75
C ARG A 403 18.00 -1.30 37.64
N THR A 404 17.78 -2.12 36.61
CA THR A 404 18.69 -2.26 35.48
C THR A 404 18.64 -1.04 34.56
N ALA A 405 17.53 -0.29 34.55
CA ALA A 405 17.41 0.98 33.84
C ALA A 405 18.49 2.02 34.23
N LEU A 406 18.96 2.03 35.49
CA LEU A 406 20.01 2.95 35.94
C LEU A 406 21.35 2.68 35.25
N THR A 407 21.65 1.42 34.95
CA THR A 407 22.90 1.06 34.26
C THR A 407 22.90 1.58 32.83
N VAL A 408 21.75 1.59 32.15
CA VAL A 408 21.60 2.14 30.80
C VAL A 408 21.64 3.67 30.83
N LEU A 409 21.01 4.28 31.83
CA LEU A 409 21.02 5.74 32.03
C LEU A 409 22.38 6.29 32.52
N SER A 410 23.30 5.42 32.95
CA SER A 410 24.68 5.82 33.25
C SER A 410 25.50 6.16 32.00
N LYS A 411 25.04 5.70 30.82
CA LYS A 411 25.53 6.13 29.51
C LYS A 411 24.86 7.48 29.13
N PRO A 412 25.41 8.26 28.18
CA PRO A 412 24.85 9.56 27.77
C PRO A 412 23.52 9.44 26.97
N VAL A 413 22.51 8.80 27.57
CA VAL A 413 21.18 8.54 27.04
C VAL A 413 20.18 9.29 27.92
N SER A 414 19.40 10.18 27.30
CA SER A 414 18.36 10.90 28.03
C SER A 414 17.19 9.98 28.37
N ARG A 415 16.48 10.27 29.46
CA ARG A 415 15.20 9.61 29.82
C ARG A 415 14.20 9.58 28.66
N ARG A 416 14.15 10.67 27.87
CA ARG A 416 13.29 10.80 26.68
C ARG A 416 13.70 9.83 25.56
N SER A 417 15.00 9.74 25.30
CA SER A 417 15.55 8.80 24.31
C SER A 417 15.37 7.34 24.73
N PHE A 418 15.38 7.07 26.05
CA PHE A 418 15.12 5.74 26.59
C PHE A 418 13.71 5.26 26.25
N ILE A 419 12.66 6.01 26.63
CA ILE A 419 11.26 5.60 26.36
C ILE A 419 10.98 5.50 24.86
N LEU A 420 11.40 6.50 24.07
CA LEU A 420 11.22 6.47 22.62
C LEU A 420 11.92 5.27 21.98
N GLY A 421 13.14 4.95 22.43
CA GLY A 421 13.89 3.80 21.96
C GLY A 421 13.17 2.49 22.27
N LYS A 422 12.66 2.34 23.50
CA LYS A 422 11.87 1.16 23.91
C LYS A 422 10.61 1.02 23.06
N TYR A 423 9.80 2.08 22.94
CA TYR A 423 8.59 2.04 22.12
C TYR A 423 8.92 1.69 20.66
N ALA A 424 9.88 2.37 20.04
CA ALA A 424 10.27 2.08 18.66
C ALA A 424 10.79 0.64 18.50
N GLY A 425 11.56 0.12 19.46
CA GLY A 425 12.04 -1.27 19.44
C GLY A 425 10.92 -2.29 19.51
N ILE A 426 9.93 -2.07 20.37
CA ILE A 426 8.74 -2.92 20.49
C ILE A 426 7.92 -2.85 19.19
N MET A 427 7.73 -1.66 18.61
CA MET A 427 7.01 -1.51 17.35
C MET A 427 7.76 -2.14 16.16
N LEU A 428 9.10 -2.12 16.15
CA LEU A 428 9.89 -2.80 15.13
C LEU A 428 9.79 -4.33 15.21
N SER A 429 9.75 -4.92 16.42
CA SER A 429 9.54 -6.37 16.55
C SER A 429 8.12 -6.79 16.13
N VAL A 430 7.11 -5.97 16.49
CA VAL A 430 5.72 -6.14 16.03
C VAL A 430 5.61 -5.97 14.52
N LEU A 431 6.31 -5.00 13.91
CA LEU A 431 6.34 -4.81 12.46
C LEU A 431 6.86 -6.05 11.74
N VAL A 432 7.92 -6.69 12.26
CA VAL A 432 8.42 -7.94 11.68
C VAL A 432 7.38 -9.06 11.80
N LEU A 433 6.69 -9.16 12.93
CA LEU A 433 5.61 -10.13 13.13
C LEU A 433 4.46 -9.93 12.12
N PHE A 434 4.02 -8.67 11.94
CA PHE A 434 3.03 -8.29 10.93
C PHE A 434 3.51 -8.59 9.51
N ALA A 435 4.77 -8.28 9.18
CA ALA A 435 5.32 -8.52 7.86
C ALA A 435 5.38 -10.01 7.51
N ILE A 436 5.83 -10.86 8.44
CA ILE A 436 5.94 -12.30 8.22
C ILE A 436 4.56 -12.96 8.13
N ILE A 437 3.69 -12.77 9.12
CA ILE A 437 2.37 -13.42 9.11
C ILE A 437 1.49 -12.81 8.01
N GLY A 438 1.58 -11.50 7.80
CA GLY A 438 0.90 -10.81 6.70
C GLY A 438 1.33 -11.33 5.33
N ALA A 439 2.63 -11.58 5.11
CA ALA A 439 3.10 -12.20 3.87
C ALA A 439 2.48 -13.58 3.62
N VAL A 440 2.40 -14.42 4.65
CA VAL A 440 1.72 -15.72 4.58
C VAL A 440 0.23 -15.54 4.27
N LEU A 441 -0.45 -14.58 4.93
CA LEU A 441 -1.85 -14.27 4.67
C LEU A 441 -2.08 -13.87 3.21
N LEU A 442 -1.23 -13.01 2.65
CA LEU A 442 -1.36 -12.59 1.24
C LEU A 442 -1.19 -13.77 0.26
N ILE A 443 -0.27 -14.69 0.54
CA ILE A 443 -0.09 -15.92 -0.26
C ILE A 443 -1.35 -16.81 -0.18
N VAL A 444 -1.92 -16.96 1.01
CA VAL A 444 -3.15 -17.74 1.24
C VAL A 444 -4.36 -17.09 0.55
N ILE A 445 -4.50 -15.76 0.64
CA ILE A 445 -5.56 -15.01 -0.04
C ILE A 445 -5.45 -15.18 -1.56
N SER A 446 -4.25 -15.15 -2.13
CA SER A 446 -4.04 -15.40 -3.55
C SER A 446 -4.54 -16.79 -4.00
N TYR A 447 -4.51 -17.77 -3.10
CA TYR A 447 -4.94 -19.15 -3.37
C TYR A 447 -6.44 -19.37 -3.17
N LYS A 448 -7.08 -18.66 -2.24
CA LYS A 448 -8.46 -18.93 -1.83
C LYS A 448 -9.51 -18.85 -2.96
N PRO A 449 -9.50 -17.86 -3.87
CA PRO A 449 -10.46 -17.83 -4.99
C PRO A 449 -10.40 -19.06 -5.89
N ILE A 450 -9.20 -19.63 -6.05
CA ILE A 450 -8.96 -20.83 -6.85
C ILE A 450 -9.51 -22.05 -6.11
N TYR A 451 -9.28 -22.14 -4.81
CA TYR A 451 -9.83 -23.20 -3.97
C TYR A 451 -11.36 -23.20 -4.02
N ASP A 452 -12.00 -22.03 -3.86
CA ASP A 452 -13.47 -21.92 -3.86
C ASP A 452 -14.10 -22.24 -5.19
N ALA A 453 -13.45 -21.85 -6.30
CA ALA A 453 -13.90 -22.23 -7.64
C ALA A 453 -13.84 -23.75 -7.85
N ARG A 454 -12.84 -24.42 -7.29
CA ARG A 454 -12.70 -25.89 -7.37
C ARG A 454 -13.77 -26.61 -6.55
N GLU A 455 -14.00 -26.17 -5.32
CA GLU A 455 -15.03 -26.78 -4.45
C GLU A 455 -16.45 -26.55 -5.00
N THR A 456 -16.69 -25.40 -5.64
CA THR A 456 -18.00 -25.05 -6.22
C THR A 456 -18.17 -25.53 -7.68
N SER A 457 -17.18 -26.24 -8.25
CA SER A 457 -17.16 -26.66 -9.66
C SER A 457 -17.40 -25.51 -10.66
N ARG A 458 -16.92 -24.30 -10.33
CA ARG A 458 -16.96 -23.12 -11.22
C ARG A 458 -15.79 -23.17 -12.21
N ALA A 459 -15.90 -22.40 -13.31
CA ALA A 459 -14.80 -22.25 -14.26
C ALA A 459 -13.54 -21.69 -13.57
N ALA A 460 -12.36 -21.95 -14.15
CA ALA A 460 -11.09 -21.46 -13.63
C ALA A 460 -11.13 -19.93 -13.45
N THR A 461 -10.70 -19.47 -12.28
CA THR A 461 -10.68 -18.04 -11.95
C THR A 461 -9.55 -17.32 -12.67
N VAL A 462 -9.79 -16.05 -13.00
CA VAL A 462 -8.76 -15.18 -13.57
C VAL A 462 -7.86 -14.66 -12.45
N TRP A 463 -6.59 -14.43 -12.75
CA TRP A 463 -5.59 -14.01 -11.77
C TRP A 463 -5.90 -12.64 -11.13
N GLN A 464 -6.61 -11.77 -11.84
CA GLN A 464 -7.00 -10.44 -11.39
C GLN A 464 -7.82 -10.51 -10.10
N ASN A 465 -8.72 -11.50 -9.95
CA ASN A 465 -9.53 -11.65 -8.74
C ASN A 465 -8.65 -11.89 -7.51
N GLY A 466 -7.62 -12.75 -7.62
CA GLY A 466 -6.69 -12.99 -6.53
C GLY A 466 -5.84 -11.76 -6.21
N PHE A 467 -5.46 -11.00 -7.24
CA PHE A 467 -4.70 -9.76 -7.07
C PHE A 467 -5.51 -8.65 -6.41
N GLU A 468 -6.77 -8.45 -6.81
CA GLU A 468 -7.68 -7.47 -6.20
C GLU A 468 -7.90 -7.75 -4.71
N GLU A 469 -8.09 -9.02 -4.33
CA GLU A 469 -8.21 -9.41 -2.93
C GLU A 469 -6.94 -9.08 -2.13
N ILE A 470 -5.74 -9.29 -2.70
CA ILE A 470 -4.48 -8.89 -2.05
C ILE A 470 -4.41 -7.37 -1.86
N ILE A 471 -4.65 -6.60 -2.92
CA ILE A 471 -4.51 -5.14 -2.89
C ILE A 471 -5.51 -4.51 -1.90
N THR A 472 -6.72 -5.05 -1.79
CA THR A 472 -7.71 -4.57 -0.80
C THR A 472 -7.37 -4.96 0.63
N THR A 473 -6.58 -6.01 0.87
CA THR A 473 -6.15 -6.43 2.21
C THR A 473 -4.99 -5.61 2.78
N ILE A 474 -4.07 -5.13 1.94
CA ILE A 474 -2.92 -4.32 2.39
C ILE A 474 -3.32 -3.09 3.24
N PRO A 475 -4.29 -2.24 2.86
CA PRO A 475 -4.68 -1.10 3.69
C PRO A 475 -5.32 -1.54 5.02
N ILE A 476 -6.04 -2.67 5.06
CA ILE A 476 -6.61 -3.24 6.30
C ILE A 476 -5.47 -3.61 7.26
N LEU A 477 -4.46 -4.33 6.77
CA LEU A 477 -3.26 -4.67 7.55
C LEU A 477 -2.57 -3.42 8.10
N GLY A 478 -2.50 -2.35 7.29
CA GLY A 478 -1.97 -1.06 7.70
C GLY A 478 -2.76 -0.44 8.86
N LEU A 479 -4.09 -0.40 8.77
CA LEU A 479 -4.95 0.15 9.83
C LEU A 479 -4.85 -0.64 11.14
N TYR A 480 -4.85 -1.97 11.06
CA TYR A 480 -4.75 -2.83 12.25
C TYR A 480 -3.35 -2.76 12.88
N PHE A 481 -2.31 -2.52 12.06
CA PHE A 481 -0.98 -2.18 12.57
C PHE A 481 -0.99 -0.82 13.28
N MET A 482 -1.66 0.20 12.74
CA MET A 482 -1.82 1.51 13.40
C MET A 482 -2.55 1.39 14.74
N GLU A 483 -3.59 0.57 14.83
CA GLU A 483 -4.28 0.29 16.10
C GLU A 483 -3.33 -0.36 17.12
N THR A 484 -2.54 -1.33 16.66
CA THR A 484 -1.52 -1.98 17.49
C THR A 484 -0.46 -0.98 17.97
N MET A 485 -0.09 -0.01 17.13
CA MET A 485 0.82 1.08 17.51
C MET A 485 0.23 2.00 18.57
N ALA A 486 -1.07 2.30 18.48
CA ALA A 486 -1.78 3.10 19.47
C ALA A 486 -1.83 2.39 20.84
N ILE A 487 -2.23 1.11 20.86
CA ILE A 487 -2.20 0.29 22.08
C ILE A 487 -0.77 0.13 22.61
N GLY A 488 0.21 -0.09 21.75
CA GLY A 488 1.62 -0.17 22.14
C GLY A 488 2.13 1.10 22.82
N ALA A 489 1.69 2.28 22.36
CA ALA A 489 2.07 3.55 22.98
C ALA A 489 1.48 3.67 24.39
N ILE A 490 0.20 3.29 24.56
CA ILE A 490 -0.47 3.24 25.86
C ILE A 490 0.23 2.25 26.79
N ALA A 491 0.56 1.06 26.29
CA ALA A 491 1.20 0.01 27.06
C ALA A 491 2.58 0.44 27.58
N VAL A 492 3.38 1.14 26.76
CA VAL A 492 4.66 1.70 27.20
C VAL A 492 4.47 2.81 28.23
N ALA A 493 3.51 3.71 28.02
CA ALA A 493 3.20 4.78 28.97
C ALA A 493 2.75 4.24 30.34
N LEU A 494 1.92 3.20 30.34
CA LEU A 494 1.44 2.56 31.57
C LEU A 494 2.52 1.71 32.23
N ALA A 495 3.38 1.04 31.46
CA ALA A 495 4.50 0.25 32.00
C ALA A 495 5.51 1.10 32.80
N THR A 496 5.54 2.43 32.63
CA THR A 496 6.37 3.30 33.48
C THR A 496 5.88 3.40 34.91
N ARG A 497 4.66 2.93 35.24
CA ARG A 497 4.07 3.01 36.58
C ARG A 497 3.44 1.71 37.07
N LEU A 498 2.90 0.91 36.15
CA LEU A 498 2.18 -0.32 36.46
C LEU A 498 3.08 -1.54 36.25
N PRO A 499 2.98 -2.56 37.13
CA PRO A 499 3.60 -3.87 36.89
C PRO A 499 2.94 -4.56 35.69
N LEU A 500 3.63 -5.55 35.11
CA LEU A 500 3.23 -6.27 33.89
C LEU A 500 1.75 -6.68 33.88
N LEU A 501 1.26 -7.37 34.93
CA LEU A 501 -0.11 -7.89 34.98
C LEU A 501 -1.15 -6.77 35.00
N ALA A 502 -0.92 -5.71 35.79
CA ALA A 502 -1.83 -4.57 35.85
C ALA A 502 -1.87 -3.83 34.51
N ASN A 503 -0.70 -3.63 33.87
CA ASN A 503 -0.61 -3.03 32.55
C ASN A 503 -1.40 -3.82 31.50
N PHE A 504 -1.29 -5.16 31.54
CA PHE A 504 -1.99 -6.04 30.63
C PHE A 504 -3.52 -5.91 30.74
N ILE A 505 -4.04 -5.96 31.97
CA ILE A 505 -5.48 -5.81 32.23
C ILE A 505 -5.97 -4.43 31.80
N THR A 506 -5.23 -3.37 32.12
CA THR A 506 -5.63 -2.00 31.74
C THR A 506 -5.63 -1.81 30.22
N CYS A 507 -4.62 -2.29 29.51
CA CYS A 507 -4.58 -2.21 28.04
C CYS A 507 -5.74 -2.99 27.40
N PHE A 508 -6.08 -4.17 27.93
CA PHE A 508 -7.23 -4.94 27.45
C PHE A 508 -8.55 -4.19 27.66
N VAL A 509 -8.76 -3.59 28.83
CA VAL A 509 -9.95 -2.77 29.10
C VAL A 509 -10.03 -1.56 28.17
N VAL A 510 -8.90 -0.86 27.96
CA VAL A 510 -8.83 0.28 27.04
C VAL A 510 -9.13 -0.14 25.60
N TYR A 511 -8.63 -1.29 25.15
CA TYR A 511 -8.91 -1.85 23.83
C TYR A 511 -10.41 -2.13 23.64
N VAL A 512 -11.03 -2.83 24.60
CA VAL A 512 -12.45 -3.19 24.54
C VAL A 512 -13.32 -1.93 24.56
N ILE A 513 -13.07 -1.00 25.49
CA ILE A 513 -13.86 0.24 25.57
C ILE A 513 -13.62 1.09 24.32
N GLY A 514 -12.38 1.22 23.85
CA GLY A 514 -12.03 2.04 22.69
C GLY A 514 -12.68 1.58 21.38
N ASN A 515 -12.86 0.26 21.20
CA ASN A 515 -13.58 -0.29 20.04
C ASN A 515 -15.10 -0.22 20.19
N LEU A 516 -15.65 -0.41 21.40
CA LEU A 516 -17.10 -0.43 21.62
C LEU A 516 -17.74 0.96 21.79
N THR A 517 -16.97 1.98 22.17
CA THR A 517 -17.51 3.32 22.47
C THR A 517 -18.24 3.93 21.28
N SER A 518 -17.66 3.87 20.09
CA SER A 518 -18.27 4.50 18.89
C SER A 518 -19.58 3.82 18.47
N PRO A 519 -19.64 2.48 18.31
CA PRO A 519 -20.90 1.79 18.04
C PRO A 519 -21.98 2.02 19.10
N LEU A 520 -21.60 2.04 20.39
CA LEU A 520 -22.52 2.26 21.50
C LEU A 520 -23.14 3.67 21.45
N VAL A 521 -22.31 4.71 21.23
CA VAL A 521 -22.78 6.09 21.09
C VAL A 521 -23.68 6.23 19.87
N ALA A 522 -23.32 5.63 18.74
CA ALA A 522 -24.13 5.68 17.52
C ALA A 522 -25.51 5.04 17.70
N SER A 523 -25.58 3.90 18.40
CA SER A 523 -26.83 3.19 18.70
C SER A 523 -27.77 3.98 19.63
N THR A 524 -27.25 4.94 20.40
CA THR A 524 -28.05 5.75 21.33
C THR A 524 -28.68 6.99 20.72
N LYS A 525 -28.36 7.31 19.45
CA LYS A 525 -29.00 8.41 18.70
C LYS A 525 -30.51 8.13 18.55
N GLY A 526 -31.32 8.77 19.39
CA GLY A 526 -32.79 8.74 19.31
C GLY A 526 -33.52 8.00 20.44
N ASN A 527 -32.81 7.34 21.37
CA ASN A 527 -33.47 6.60 22.46
C ASN A 527 -33.33 7.28 23.84
N ASN A 528 -32.13 7.72 24.26
CA ASN A 528 -31.93 8.24 25.63
C ASN A 528 -30.71 9.19 25.73
N GLU A 529 -30.93 10.46 26.09
CA GLU A 529 -29.89 11.51 26.13
C GLU A 529 -28.78 11.22 27.16
N LEU A 530 -29.12 10.56 28.27
CA LEU A 530 -28.15 10.21 29.32
C LEU A 530 -27.09 9.22 28.83
N VAL A 531 -27.50 8.21 28.06
CA VAL A 531 -26.56 7.21 27.51
C VAL A 531 -25.67 7.85 26.44
N GLY A 532 -26.23 8.75 25.62
CA GLY A 532 -25.46 9.56 24.67
C GLY A 532 -24.46 10.50 25.36
N PHE A 533 -24.83 11.10 26.50
CA PHE A 533 -23.93 11.93 27.31
C PHE A 533 -22.78 11.11 27.92
N VAL A 534 -23.09 9.99 28.58
CA VAL A 534 -22.08 9.11 29.19
C VAL A 534 -21.13 8.55 28.13
N GLY A 535 -21.66 8.12 26.98
CA GLY A 535 -20.85 7.64 25.87
C GLY A 535 -19.93 8.72 25.29
N LYS A 536 -20.39 9.97 25.18
CA LYS A 536 -19.53 11.11 24.81
C LYS A 536 -18.46 11.41 25.85
N LEU A 537 -18.78 11.30 27.14
CA LEU A 537 -17.81 11.51 28.23
C LEU A 537 -16.70 10.44 28.19
N ILE A 538 -17.07 9.18 27.96
CA ILE A 538 -16.11 8.09 27.77
C ILE A 538 -15.25 8.34 26.53
N ALA A 539 -15.84 8.78 25.41
CA ALA A 539 -15.12 9.10 24.17
C ALA A 539 -14.13 10.27 24.28
N VAL A 540 -14.25 11.11 25.32
CA VAL A 540 -13.27 12.18 25.62
C VAL A 540 -12.05 11.62 26.36
N VAL A 541 -12.22 10.57 27.18
CA VAL A 541 -11.16 10.01 28.03
C VAL A 541 -10.45 8.83 27.36
N VAL A 542 -11.21 7.95 26.72
CA VAL A 542 -10.71 6.72 26.09
C VAL A 542 -10.51 6.96 24.59
N PRO A 543 -9.37 6.54 24.02
CA PRO A 543 -9.15 6.67 22.59
C PRO A 543 -10.21 5.91 21.78
N ASN A 544 -10.64 6.52 20.68
CA ASN A 544 -11.54 5.89 19.74
C ASN A 544 -10.74 4.98 18.80
N LEU A 545 -10.55 3.73 19.21
CA LEU A 545 -9.81 2.74 18.43
C LEU A 545 -10.61 2.20 17.24
N ASN A 546 -11.94 2.35 17.27
CA ASN A 546 -12.83 1.99 16.17
C ASN A 546 -12.56 2.76 14.86
N ILE A 547 -11.71 3.80 14.88
CA ILE A 547 -11.26 4.48 13.64
C ILE A 547 -10.27 3.63 12.82
N PHE A 548 -9.69 2.59 13.43
CA PHE A 548 -8.82 1.64 12.74
C PHE A 548 -9.56 0.36 12.34
N ASN A 549 -10.68 0.08 13.01
CA ASN A 549 -11.52 -1.07 12.73
C ASN A 549 -12.39 -0.82 11.49
N VAL A 550 -12.16 -1.62 10.46
CA VAL A 550 -12.87 -1.54 9.17
C VAL A 550 -13.69 -2.80 8.87
N GLN A 551 -13.95 -3.63 9.88
CA GLN A 551 -14.68 -4.89 9.74
C GLN A 551 -16.02 -4.70 8.99
N ALA A 552 -16.81 -3.70 9.37
CA ALA A 552 -18.09 -3.40 8.70
C ALA A 552 -17.94 -3.03 7.21
N ALA A 553 -16.83 -2.38 6.81
CA ALA A 553 -16.57 -2.03 5.42
C ALA A 553 -16.10 -3.27 4.62
N VAL A 554 -15.32 -4.14 5.25
CA VAL A 554 -14.88 -5.42 4.68
C VAL A 554 -16.05 -6.35 4.45
N ASP A 555 -16.96 -6.45 5.41
CA ASP A 555 -18.18 -7.27 5.32
C ASP A 555 -19.10 -6.78 4.19
N ALA A 556 -19.23 -5.45 4.05
CA ALA A 556 -19.99 -4.82 2.96
C ALA A 556 -19.33 -4.97 1.59
N GLY A 557 -18.07 -5.43 1.50
CA GLY A 557 -17.33 -5.54 0.25
C GLY A 557 -16.87 -4.19 -0.32
N ASN A 558 -16.83 -3.14 0.50
CA ASN A 558 -16.41 -1.81 0.07
C ASN A 558 -14.88 -1.69 0.12
N ALA A 559 -14.27 -1.24 -0.98
CA ALA A 559 -12.85 -0.91 -0.99
C ALA A 559 -12.58 0.27 -0.04
N ILE A 560 -11.46 0.21 0.69
CA ILE A 560 -11.09 1.26 1.64
C ILE A 560 -10.44 2.41 0.87
N PRO A 561 -11.04 3.62 0.88
CA PRO A 561 -10.46 4.77 0.21
C PRO A 561 -9.13 5.17 0.87
N LEU A 562 -8.14 5.59 0.07
CA LEU A 562 -6.84 6.06 0.61
C LEU A 562 -6.98 7.28 1.52
N ILE A 563 -8.03 8.10 1.32
CA ILE A 563 -8.32 9.26 2.17
C ILE A 563 -8.68 8.85 3.61
N TYR A 564 -9.31 7.69 3.79
CA TYR A 564 -9.61 7.15 5.11
C TYR A 564 -8.32 6.74 5.84
N LEU A 565 -7.39 6.10 5.12
CA LEU A 565 -6.08 5.73 5.66
C LEU A 565 -5.28 6.96 6.09
N ALA A 566 -5.36 8.06 5.33
CA ALA A 566 -4.78 9.35 5.70
C ALA A 566 -5.38 9.92 6.99
N GLY A 567 -6.71 9.87 7.13
CA GLY A 567 -7.40 10.29 8.36
C GLY A 567 -6.98 9.46 9.58
N ALA A 568 -6.94 8.14 9.45
CA ALA A 568 -6.50 7.22 10.51
C ALA A 568 -5.03 7.45 10.90
N PHE A 569 -4.16 7.69 9.92
CA PHE A 569 -2.76 8.05 10.17
C PHE A 569 -2.64 9.34 10.99
N ASN A 570 -3.42 10.37 10.65
CA ASN A 570 -3.41 11.64 11.39
C ASN A 570 -3.85 11.46 12.83
N TYR A 571 -4.90 10.67 13.03
CA TYR A 571 -5.36 10.32 14.37
C TYR A 571 -4.25 9.60 15.16
N LEU A 572 -3.60 8.59 14.57
CA LEU A 572 -2.49 7.88 15.20
C LEU A 572 -1.35 8.82 15.58
N VAL A 573 -0.89 9.70 14.68
CA VAL A 573 0.24 10.59 14.93
C VAL A 573 -0.07 11.54 16.10
N CYS A 574 -1.21 12.21 16.07
CA CYS A 574 -1.65 13.10 17.14
C CYS A 574 -1.79 12.35 18.47
N PHE A 575 -2.39 11.16 18.43
CA PHE A 575 -2.60 10.31 19.60
C PHE A 575 -1.27 9.82 20.19
N ALA A 576 -0.37 9.30 19.36
CA ALA A 576 0.93 8.80 19.78
C ALA A 576 1.80 9.91 20.41
N ILE A 577 1.75 11.14 19.86
CA ILE A 577 2.42 12.30 20.46
C ILE A 577 1.83 12.61 21.84
N ALA A 578 0.50 12.64 21.98
CA ALA A 578 -0.16 12.91 23.26
C ALA A 578 0.18 11.86 24.33
N ILE A 579 0.11 10.58 23.98
CA ILE A 579 0.47 9.48 24.89
C ILE A 579 1.95 9.47 25.21
N TRP A 580 2.80 9.82 24.25
CA TRP A 580 4.23 9.97 24.52
C TRP A 580 4.53 11.11 25.49
N MET A 581 3.85 12.25 25.37
CA MET A 581 3.94 13.33 26.35
C MET A 581 3.50 12.88 27.74
N LEU A 582 2.41 12.11 27.83
CA LEU A 582 1.97 11.50 29.08
C LEU A 582 3.02 10.55 29.66
N ALA A 583 3.61 9.66 28.84
CA ALA A 583 4.66 8.74 29.26
C ALA A 583 5.89 9.47 29.82
N MET A 584 6.28 10.59 29.20
CA MET A 584 7.37 11.42 29.69
C MET A 584 7.07 12.03 31.05
N LEU A 585 5.87 12.59 31.23
CA LEU A 585 5.43 13.17 32.51
C LEU A 585 5.42 12.11 33.60
N LEU A 586 4.84 10.94 33.33
CA LEU A 586 4.79 9.84 34.28
C LEU A 586 6.18 9.31 34.67
N PHE A 587 7.17 9.39 33.78
CA PHE A 587 8.52 8.88 34.04
C PHE A 587 9.45 9.90 34.70
N GLU A 588 9.22 11.20 34.50
CA GLU A 588 10.02 12.25 35.15
C GLU A 588 9.86 12.18 36.68
N ASP A 589 8.62 12.02 37.13
CA ASP A 589 8.25 11.93 38.55
C ASP A 589 8.54 10.56 39.20
N ARG A 590 9.18 9.62 38.49
CA ARG A 590 9.52 8.30 39.07
C ARG A 590 10.95 8.35 39.61
N ASP A 591 11.08 8.25 40.93
CA ASP A 591 12.36 8.03 41.57
C ASP A 591 12.88 6.64 41.18
N LEU A 592 14.07 6.64 40.58
CA LEU A 592 14.79 5.43 40.17
C LEU A 592 15.83 5.02 41.25
N ALA A 593 15.86 5.69 42.41
CA ALA A 593 16.86 5.51 43.46
C ALA A 593 16.33 4.66 44.63
#